data_AF-A0A257LH66-F1
#
_entry.id   AF-A0A257LH66-F1
#
_cell.length_a   1.000
_cell.length_b   1.000
_cell.length_c   1.000
_cell.angle_alpha   90.00
_cell.angle_beta   90.00
_cell.angle_gamma   90.00
#
_symmetry.space_group_name_H-M   'P 1'
#
loop_
_entity.id
_entity.type
_entity.pdbx_description
1 polymer ?
#
loop_
_entity_poly.entity_id
_entity_poly.type
_entity_poly.pdbx_seq_one_letter_code
_entity_poly.pdbx_strand_id
1 'polypeptide(L)'
;LAPLRLATADELARVTQRIAHLVALSPQPVPAGQLAARLRAEFAPLLDQWNGQASFKSFFRTLGLDHLLWITGSGGRLADPQRHSVPAGGPQAEAEPDSHWQGHEALFPLVREVSALTGAPLLPPQGLRAILDLLCEDLARQPYEPTETAQRIVAQCPARCGLAVGMREVVFILRGMQLNGHSFDRGPNDRATLVQRLLDQMLFLCQREQLLLDAPAGAQLRQWIGAEPAAGHGAEYSAGFSAGD
;
A
#
# COMPACT_ATOMS: atom_id res chain seq x y z
N LEU A 1 13.39 -29.57 13.04
CA LEU A 1 12.65 -28.97 11.92
C LEU A 1 11.96 -30.10 11.17
N ALA A 2 10.63 -30.13 11.15
CA ALA A 2 9.90 -31.12 10.35
C ALA A 2 10.20 -30.88 8.85
N PRO A 3 10.35 -31.94 8.03
CA PRO A 3 10.64 -31.78 6.62
C PRO A 3 9.51 -31.04 5.91
N LEU A 4 9.88 -30.17 4.97
CA LEU A 4 8.94 -29.47 4.10
C LEU A 4 8.13 -30.48 3.29
N ARG A 5 6.83 -30.55 3.57
CA ARG A 5 5.91 -31.32 2.76
C ARG A 5 5.46 -30.47 1.58
N LEU A 6 5.74 -30.95 0.37
CA LEU A 6 5.16 -30.39 -0.85
C LEU A 6 3.69 -30.83 -1.00
N ALA A 7 2.88 -29.93 -1.54
CA ALA A 7 1.48 -30.16 -1.84
C ALA A 7 1.33 -31.24 -2.93
N THR A 8 0.31 -32.09 -2.79
CA THR A 8 -0.08 -33.03 -3.85
C THR A 8 -0.76 -32.29 -5.02
N ALA A 9 -0.90 -32.96 -6.16
CA ALA A 9 -1.61 -32.40 -7.31
C ALA A 9 -3.07 -32.00 -6.96
N ASP A 10 -3.77 -32.83 -6.18
CA ASP A 10 -5.15 -32.53 -5.75
C ASP A 10 -5.21 -31.32 -4.81
N GLU A 11 -4.22 -31.18 -3.93
CA GLU A 11 -4.09 -30.02 -3.05
C GLU A 11 -3.87 -28.73 -3.84
N LEU A 12 -2.96 -28.77 -4.83
CA LEU A 12 -2.72 -27.64 -5.73
C LEU A 12 -3.94 -27.32 -6.60
N ALA A 13 -4.69 -28.32 -7.05
CA ALA A 13 -5.92 -28.13 -7.80
C ALA A 13 -6.98 -27.39 -6.97
N ARG A 14 -7.14 -27.75 -5.68
CA ARG A 14 -8.05 -27.04 -4.76
C ARG A 14 -7.64 -25.58 -4.54
N VAL A 15 -6.34 -25.33 -4.34
CA VAL A 15 -5.81 -23.96 -4.18
C VAL A 15 -6.06 -23.14 -5.46
N THR A 16 -5.81 -23.74 -6.63
CA THR A 16 -6.02 -23.13 -7.95
C THR A 16 -7.49 -22.75 -8.16
N GLN A 17 -8.40 -23.70 -7.91
CA GLN A 17 -9.84 -23.47 -7.99
C GLN A 17 -10.28 -22.37 -7.03
N ARG A 18 -9.71 -22.34 -5.82
CA ARG A 18 -10.02 -21.31 -4.83
C ARG A 18 -9.58 -19.92 -5.29
N ILE A 19 -8.38 -19.78 -5.85
CA ILE A 19 -7.91 -18.52 -6.43
C ILE A 19 -8.85 -18.06 -7.54
N ALA A 20 -9.13 -18.93 -8.52
CA ALA A 20 -10.00 -18.61 -9.64
C ALA A 20 -11.40 -18.19 -9.17
N HIS A 21 -11.97 -18.89 -8.19
CA HIS A 21 -13.26 -18.56 -7.61
C HIS A 21 -13.27 -17.18 -6.91
N LEU A 22 -12.23 -16.87 -6.12
CA LEU A 22 -12.14 -15.58 -5.42
C LEU A 22 -11.97 -14.41 -6.40
N VAL A 23 -11.24 -14.61 -7.48
CA VAL A 23 -11.11 -13.60 -8.55
C VAL A 23 -12.43 -13.45 -9.31
N ALA A 24 -13.13 -14.54 -9.60
CA ALA A 24 -14.42 -14.53 -10.29
C ALA A 24 -15.56 -13.92 -9.45
N LEU A 25 -15.47 -13.94 -8.12
CA LEU A 25 -16.46 -13.28 -7.25
C LEU A 25 -16.23 -11.78 -7.12
N SER A 26 -15.00 -11.31 -7.35
CA SER A 26 -14.67 -9.90 -7.18
C SER A 26 -15.17 -9.06 -8.37
N PRO A 27 -15.73 -7.86 -8.14
CA PRO A 27 -16.02 -6.91 -9.21
C PRO A 27 -14.78 -6.09 -9.63
N GLN A 28 -13.67 -6.20 -8.89
CA GLN A 28 -12.43 -5.45 -9.09
C GLN A 28 -11.21 -6.38 -9.01
N PRO A 29 -10.07 -6.04 -9.63
CA PRO A 29 -8.82 -6.79 -9.45
C PRO A 29 -8.49 -7.04 -7.97
N VAL A 30 -8.23 -8.30 -7.63
CA VAL A 30 -8.09 -8.75 -6.24
C VAL A 30 -6.67 -8.44 -5.74
N PRO A 31 -6.50 -7.74 -4.59
CA PRO A 31 -5.19 -7.51 -3.98
C PRO A 31 -4.47 -8.83 -3.65
N ALA A 32 -3.27 -9.01 -4.18
CA ALA A 32 -2.52 -10.26 -4.01
C ALA A 32 -2.15 -10.52 -2.55
N GLY A 33 -1.86 -9.47 -1.77
CA GLY A 33 -1.60 -9.59 -0.32
C GLY A 33 -2.79 -10.12 0.47
N GLN A 34 -4.00 -9.61 0.23
CA GLN A 34 -5.22 -10.08 0.89
C GLN A 34 -5.57 -11.51 0.46
N LEU A 35 -5.43 -11.80 -0.84
CA LEU A 35 -5.63 -13.15 -1.36
C LEU A 35 -4.65 -14.14 -0.72
N ALA A 36 -3.37 -13.77 -0.62
CA ALA A 36 -2.34 -14.57 0.03
C ALA A 36 -2.67 -14.83 1.51
N ALA A 37 -3.01 -13.79 2.28
CA ALA A 37 -3.38 -13.94 3.68
C ALA A 37 -4.58 -14.90 3.86
N ARG A 38 -5.61 -14.76 3.01
CA ARG A 38 -6.78 -15.62 3.03
C ARG A 38 -6.47 -17.07 2.68
N LEU A 39 -5.65 -17.30 1.65
CA LEU A 39 -5.22 -18.65 1.27
C LEU A 39 -4.41 -19.33 2.36
N ARG A 40 -3.53 -18.59 3.06
CA ARG A 40 -2.83 -19.13 4.23
C ARG A 40 -3.78 -19.51 5.34
N ALA A 41 -4.74 -18.65 5.68
CA ALA A 41 -5.74 -18.97 6.69
C ALA A 41 -6.55 -20.23 6.34
N GLU A 42 -6.87 -20.43 5.05
CA GLU A 42 -7.71 -21.54 4.59
C GLU A 42 -6.95 -22.86 4.38
N PHE A 43 -5.68 -22.79 3.97
CA PHE A 43 -4.88 -23.97 3.63
C PHE A 43 -3.67 -24.17 4.55
N ALA A 44 -3.57 -23.50 5.70
CA ALA A 44 -2.50 -23.80 6.66
C ALA A 44 -2.53 -25.28 7.09
N PRO A 45 -1.38 -25.95 7.25
CA PRO A 45 -0.02 -25.41 7.10
C PRO A 45 0.56 -25.49 5.67
N LEU A 46 -0.20 -25.99 4.70
CA LEU A 46 0.25 -26.27 3.32
C LEU A 46 0.90 -25.05 2.64
N LEU A 47 0.35 -23.86 2.88
CA LEU A 47 0.77 -22.61 2.22
C LEU A 47 1.62 -21.69 3.09
N ASP A 48 2.08 -22.14 4.27
CA ASP A 48 2.93 -21.32 5.15
C ASP A 48 4.19 -20.85 4.41
N GLN A 49 4.80 -21.78 3.65
CA GLN A 49 5.99 -21.54 2.82
C GLN A 49 5.69 -21.54 1.33
N TRP A 50 4.43 -21.30 0.93
CA TRP A 50 4.04 -21.25 -0.49
C TRP A 50 4.50 -22.45 -1.32
N ASN A 51 4.39 -23.66 -0.75
CA ASN A 51 4.88 -24.88 -1.39
C ASN A 51 6.37 -24.82 -1.78
N GLY A 52 7.21 -24.19 -0.94
CA GLY A 52 8.65 -24.03 -1.15
C GLY A 52 9.05 -22.78 -1.95
N GLN A 53 8.11 -21.89 -2.28
CA GLN A 53 8.37 -20.67 -3.03
C GLN A 53 8.64 -19.47 -2.12
N ALA A 54 9.50 -18.56 -2.57
CA ALA A 54 9.88 -17.38 -1.80
C ALA A 54 8.72 -16.38 -1.60
N SER A 55 7.72 -16.39 -2.49
CA SER A 55 6.60 -15.44 -2.45
C SER A 55 5.32 -16.04 -3.02
N PHE A 56 4.18 -15.41 -2.72
CA PHE A 56 2.89 -15.75 -3.31
C PHE A 56 2.89 -15.58 -4.84
N LYS A 57 3.58 -14.56 -5.38
CA LYS A 57 3.69 -14.35 -6.84
C LYS A 57 4.41 -15.54 -7.49
N SER A 58 5.54 -15.96 -6.93
CA SER A 58 6.33 -17.10 -7.42
C SER A 58 5.49 -18.38 -7.38
N PHE A 59 4.77 -18.62 -6.28
CA PHE A 59 3.85 -19.75 -6.17
C PHE A 59 2.69 -19.70 -7.17
N PHE A 60 2.02 -18.56 -7.30
CA PHE A 60 0.96 -18.37 -8.30
C PHE A 60 1.42 -18.72 -9.72
N ARG A 61 2.65 -18.34 -10.10
CA ARG A 61 3.23 -18.68 -11.42
C ARG A 61 3.41 -20.19 -11.62
N THR A 62 3.55 -20.98 -10.56
CA THR A 62 3.63 -22.45 -10.65
C THR A 62 2.27 -23.12 -10.86
N LEU A 63 1.15 -22.41 -10.63
CA LEU A 63 -0.20 -22.99 -10.68
C LEU A 63 -0.82 -23.03 -12.09
N GLY A 64 -0.17 -22.44 -13.10
CA GLY A 64 -0.69 -22.45 -14.48
C GLY A 64 -2.01 -21.71 -14.67
N LEU A 65 -2.27 -20.66 -13.87
CA LEU A 65 -3.45 -19.81 -13.99
C LEU A 65 -3.28 -18.76 -15.10
N ASP A 66 -3.00 -19.20 -16.33
CA ASP A 66 -2.61 -18.35 -17.46
C ASP A 66 -3.72 -17.38 -17.93
N HIS A 67 -4.97 -17.70 -17.62
CA HIS A 67 -6.12 -16.83 -17.90
C HIS A 67 -6.21 -15.63 -16.95
N LEU A 68 -5.47 -15.64 -15.82
CA LEU A 68 -5.45 -14.53 -14.87
C LEU A 68 -4.19 -13.68 -15.07
N LEU A 69 -4.39 -12.37 -15.12
CA LEU A 69 -3.32 -11.39 -15.23
C LEU A 69 -2.81 -10.96 -13.85
N TRP A 70 -1.49 -10.92 -13.71
CA TRP A 70 -0.84 -10.26 -12.60
C TRP A 70 -0.60 -8.79 -12.92
N ILE A 71 -1.33 -7.90 -12.27
CA ILE A 71 -1.13 -6.44 -12.38
C ILE A 71 -0.05 -6.05 -11.36
N THR A 72 1.03 -5.43 -11.84
CA THR A 72 2.13 -4.92 -11.01
C THR A 72 1.78 -3.61 -10.31
N GLY A 73 2.55 -3.22 -9.29
CA GLY A 73 2.28 -2.05 -8.45
C GLY A 73 1.37 -2.36 -7.24
N SER A 74 1.60 -1.64 -6.14
CA SER A 74 0.80 -1.74 -4.90
C SER A 74 0.68 -3.16 -4.32
N GLY A 75 1.76 -3.94 -4.36
CA GLY A 75 1.79 -5.30 -3.81
C GLY A 75 1.25 -6.39 -4.72
N GLY A 76 0.89 -6.03 -5.97
CA GLY A 76 0.37 -6.96 -6.95
C GLY A 76 -1.14 -7.19 -6.82
N ARG A 77 -1.81 -7.40 -7.95
CA ARG A 77 -3.23 -7.76 -8.02
C ARG A 77 -3.45 -8.85 -9.05
N LEU A 78 -4.44 -9.71 -8.81
CA LEU A 78 -4.90 -10.68 -9.80
C LEU A 78 -6.15 -10.15 -10.47
N ALA A 79 -6.19 -10.19 -11.79
CA ALA A 79 -7.32 -9.79 -12.58
C ALA A 79 -7.71 -10.85 -13.60
N ASP A 80 -9.01 -11.11 -13.71
CA ASP A 80 -9.57 -11.75 -14.90
C ASP A 80 -9.77 -10.68 -15.99
N PRO A 81 -9.07 -10.74 -17.13
CA PRO A 81 -9.17 -9.75 -18.20
C PRO A 81 -10.55 -9.72 -18.88
N GLN A 82 -11.34 -10.79 -18.77
CA GLN A 82 -12.70 -10.82 -19.31
C GLN A 82 -13.71 -10.10 -18.41
N ARG A 83 -13.38 -9.89 -17.13
CA ARG A 83 -14.29 -9.32 -16.13
C ARG A 83 -13.85 -7.96 -15.61
N HIS A 84 -12.55 -7.77 -15.40
CA HIS A 84 -12.02 -6.55 -14.82
C HIS A 84 -11.53 -5.61 -15.91
N SER A 85 -11.85 -4.32 -15.77
CA SER A 85 -11.20 -3.25 -16.53
C SER A 85 -9.73 -3.16 -16.11
N VAL A 86 -8.86 -3.76 -16.91
CA VAL A 86 -7.41 -3.57 -16.79
C VAL A 86 -7.11 -2.15 -17.30
N PRO A 87 -6.36 -1.31 -16.56
CA PRO A 87 -5.99 0.03 -17.03
C PRO A 87 -5.37 -0.05 -18.42
N ALA A 88 -5.69 0.90 -19.30
CA ALA A 88 -5.18 0.99 -20.67
C ALA A 88 -3.68 1.39 -20.67
N GLY A 89 -2.86 0.46 -20.22
CA GLY A 89 -1.42 0.38 -20.43
C GLY A 89 -1.19 -1.13 -20.47
N GLY A 90 -0.75 -1.66 -21.61
CA GLY A 90 -0.57 -3.10 -21.83
C GLY A 90 0.35 -3.74 -20.79
N PRO A 91 0.67 -5.05 -20.89
CA PRO A 91 1.53 -5.72 -19.92
C PRO A 91 2.82 -4.91 -19.73
N GLN A 92 2.89 -4.11 -18.67
CA GLN A 92 4.03 -3.29 -18.38
C GLN A 92 5.12 -4.27 -18.00
N ALA A 93 6.13 -4.34 -18.87
CA ALA A 93 7.32 -5.15 -18.67
C ALA A 93 7.74 -5.07 -17.21
N GLU A 94 7.92 -6.24 -16.63
CA GLU A 94 8.19 -6.46 -15.22
C GLU A 94 9.38 -5.62 -14.77
N ALA A 95 9.12 -4.43 -14.23
CA ALA A 95 10.05 -3.85 -13.27
C ALA A 95 9.93 -4.72 -12.02
N GLU A 96 11.00 -5.44 -11.69
CA GLU A 96 11.08 -6.17 -10.45
C GLU A 96 10.69 -5.22 -9.31
N PRO A 97 9.68 -5.57 -8.48
CA PRO A 97 9.19 -4.68 -7.44
C PRO A 97 10.29 -4.26 -6.46
N ASP A 98 11.40 -4.99 -6.39
CA ASP A 98 12.52 -4.72 -5.49
C ASP A 98 13.36 -3.51 -5.90
N SER A 99 13.43 -3.13 -7.19
CA SER A 99 14.25 -1.97 -7.61
C SER A 99 13.69 -0.64 -7.08
N HIS A 100 12.36 -0.50 -6.99
CA HIS A 100 11.74 0.77 -6.60
C HIS A 100 11.82 1.07 -5.10
N TRP A 101 12.11 0.05 -4.28
CA TRP A 101 12.31 0.18 -2.83
C TRP A 101 13.79 0.33 -2.45
N GLN A 102 14.69 0.42 -3.42
CA GLN A 102 16.12 0.61 -3.17
C GLN A 102 16.36 1.85 -2.30
N GLY A 103 17.09 1.68 -1.20
CA GLY A 103 17.33 2.71 -0.19
C GLY A 103 16.21 2.88 0.85
N HIS A 104 15.13 2.09 0.75
CA HIS A 104 13.96 2.10 1.63
C HIS A 104 13.55 0.68 2.08
N GLU A 105 14.47 -0.29 2.00
CA GLU A 105 14.23 -1.70 2.28
C GLU A 105 13.75 -1.93 3.71
N ALA A 106 14.28 -1.16 4.67
CA ALA A 106 13.91 -1.22 6.08
C ALA A 106 12.44 -0.83 6.34
N LEU A 107 11.82 -0.04 5.46
CA LEU A 107 10.42 0.38 5.60
C LEU A 107 9.44 -0.68 5.07
N PHE A 108 9.86 -1.45 4.06
CA PHE A 108 8.98 -2.33 3.31
C PHE A 108 8.17 -3.34 4.18
N PRO A 109 8.74 -3.99 5.21
CA PRO A 109 7.98 -4.91 6.06
C PRO A 109 6.77 -4.24 6.73
N LEU A 110 6.97 -3.07 7.33
CA LEU A 110 5.91 -2.29 7.97
C LEU A 110 4.87 -1.83 6.94
N VAL A 111 5.32 -1.27 5.81
CA VAL A 111 4.38 -0.76 4.79
C VAL A 111 3.53 -1.89 4.22
N ARG A 112 4.12 -3.07 4.00
CA ARG A 112 3.39 -4.26 3.52
C ARG A 112 2.32 -4.69 4.53
N GLU A 113 2.63 -4.68 5.81
CA GLU A 113 1.68 -5.02 6.88
C GLU A 113 0.54 -3.99 6.96
N VAL A 114 0.87 -2.70 7.03
CA VAL A 114 -0.10 -1.60 7.02
C VAL A 114 -1.00 -1.71 5.78
N SER A 115 -0.43 -1.92 4.60
CA SER A 115 -1.18 -2.07 3.35
C SER A 115 -2.13 -3.26 3.38
N ALA A 116 -1.67 -4.42 3.88
CA ALA A 116 -2.47 -5.64 3.93
C ALA A 116 -3.70 -5.48 4.86
N LEU A 117 -3.53 -4.83 6.00
CA LEU A 117 -4.59 -4.64 7.01
C LEU A 117 -5.53 -3.49 6.65
N THR A 118 -5.00 -2.36 6.21
CA THR A 118 -5.78 -1.11 6.05
C THR A 118 -6.26 -0.87 4.62
N GLY A 119 -5.68 -1.57 3.64
CA GLY A 119 -5.86 -1.28 2.21
C GLY A 119 -5.04 -0.09 1.71
N ALA A 120 -4.14 0.47 2.53
CA ALA A 120 -3.27 1.57 2.12
C ALA A 120 -2.39 1.21 0.92
N PRO A 121 -2.01 2.19 0.07
CA PRO A 121 -1.13 1.98 -1.07
C PRO A 121 0.23 1.41 -0.65
N LEU A 122 0.62 0.25 -1.21
CA LEU A 122 2.01 -0.22 -1.09
C LEU A 122 2.89 0.51 -2.11
N LEU A 123 3.27 1.74 -1.79
CA LEU A 123 4.14 2.61 -2.58
C LEU A 123 5.40 2.95 -1.79
N PRO A 124 6.58 3.02 -2.44
CA PRO A 124 7.79 3.52 -1.78
C PRO A 124 7.65 5.03 -1.47
N PRO A 125 8.49 5.59 -0.58
CA PRO A 125 8.43 7.00 -0.21
C PRO A 125 8.42 7.97 -1.40
N GLN A 126 9.19 7.70 -2.47
CA GLN A 126 9.16 8.59 -3.64
C GLN A 126 7.81 8.61 -4.37
N GLY A 127 7.04 7.52 -4.31
CA GLY A 127 5.70 7.45 -4.88
C GLY A 127 4.70 8.32 -4.12
N LEU A 128 4.66 8.22 -2.79
CA LEU A 128 3.82 9.08 -1.96
C LEU A 128 4.20 10.55 -2.10
N ARG A 129 5.50 10.85 -2.07
CA ARG A 129 6.01 12.21 -2.29
C ARG A 129 5.53 12.80 -3.62
N ALA A 130 5.65 12.03 -4.70
CA ALA A 130 5.23 12.47 -6.03
C ALA A 130 3.73 12.79 -6.10
N ILE A 131 2.88 11.96 -5.48
CA ILE A 131 1.43 12.20 -5.43
C ILE A 131 1.14 13.51 -4.70
N LEU A 132 1.75 13.74 -3.54
CA LEU A 132 1.53 14.94 -2.75
C LEU A 132 2.04 16.20 -3.45
N ASP A 133 3.21 16.15 -4.09
CA ASP A 133 3.75 17.26 -4.89
C ASP A 133 2.85 17.62 -6.06
N LEU A 134 2.44 16.62 -6.83
CA LEU A 134 1.53 16.81 -7.97
C LEU A 134 0.18 17.34 -7.53
N LEU A 135 -0.32 16.91 -6.37
CA LEU A 135 -1.56 17.42 -5.78
C LEU A 135 -1.43 18.89 -5.38
N CYS A 136 -0.35 19.28 -4.69
CA CYS A 136 -0.08 20.69 -4.38
C CYS A 136 -0.06 21.55 -5.64
N GLU A 137 0.64 21.10 -6.68
CA GLU A 137 0.75 21.83 -7.95
C GLU A 137 -0.57 21.90 -8.72
N ASP A 138 -1.36 20.83 -8.74
CA ASP A 138 -2.69 20.81 -9.38
C ASP A 138 -3.62 21.82 -8.70
N LEU A 139 -3.70 21.77 -7.37
CA LEU A 139 -4.56 22.64 -6.56
C LEU A 139 -4.13 24.11 -6.59
N ALA A 140 -2.85 24.39 -6.85
CA ALA A 140 -2.37 25.75 -7.04
C ALA A 140 -2.76 26.34 -8.41
N ARG A 141 -3.09 25.49 -9.39
CA ARG A 141 -3.40 25.92 -10.76
C ARG A 141 -4.90 25.92 -11.05
N GLN A 142 -5.66 25.04 -10.42
CA GLN A 142 -7.05 24.81 -10.75
C GLN A 142 -7.88 24.26 -9.58
N PRO A 143 -9.22 24.41 -9.63
CA PRO A 143 -10.12 23.85 -8.62
C PRO A 143 -9.99 22.34 -8.50
N TYR A 144 -10.26 21.83 -7.29
CA TYR A 144 -10.26 20.41 -7.02
C TYR A 144 -11.48 19.74 -7.65
N GLU A 145 -11.23 18.83 -8.58
CA GLU A 145 -12.26 17.96 -9.16
C GLU A 145 -11.85 16.51 -8.92
N PRO A 146 -12.54 15.73 -8.06
CA PRO A 146 -12.01 14.47 -7.53
C PRO A 146 -11.49 13.49 -8.59
N THR A 147 -12.27 13.30 -9.66
CA THR A 147 -11.92 12.36 -10.72
C THR A 147 -10.83 12.92 -11.62
N GLU A 148 -10.93 14.19 -12.02
CA GLU A 148 -9.98 14.77 -12.96
C GLU A 148 -8.62 15.05 -12.30
N THR A 149 -8.61 15.54 -11.06
CA THR A 149 -7.38 15.72 -10.26
C THR A 149 -6.67 14.38 -10.12
N ALA A 150 -7.39 13.30 -9.78
CA ALA A 150 -6.79 11.97 -9.68
C ALA A 150 -6.19 11.50 -11.02
N GLN A 151 -6.90 11.70 -12.14
CA GLN A 151 -6.40 11.34 -13.47
C GLN A 151 -5.15 12.11 -13.85
N ARG A 152 -5.11 13.43 -13.60
CA ARG A 152 -3.95 14.28 -13.89
C ARG A 152 -2.74 13.90 -13.05
N ILE A 153 -2.92 13.53 -11.77
CA ILE A 153 -1.84 13.05 -10.92
C ILE A 153 -1.29 11.71 -11.46
N VAL A 154 -2.17 10.74 -11.73
CA VAL A 154 -1.79 9.42 -12.27
C VAL A 154 -0.98 9.56 -13.56
N ALA A 155 -1.43 10.41 -14.47
CA ALA A 155 -0.76 10.64 -15.76
C ALA A 155 0.67 11.20 -15.60
N GLN A 156 0.94 11.94 -14.53
CA GLN A 156 2.23 12.61 -14.30
C GLN A 156 3.20 11.79 -13.42
N CYS A 157 2.71 10.80 -12.66
CA CYS A 157 3.55 9.99 -11.77
C CYS A 157 4.75 9.30 -12.47
N PRO A 158 4.62 8.70 -13.67
CA PRO A 158 5.76 8.07 -14.34
C PRO A 158 6.90 9.06 -14.63
N ALA A 159 6.57 10.26 -15.10
CA ALA A 159 7.56 11.30 -15.37
C ALA A 159 8.14 11.89 -14.07
N ARG A 160 7.35 11.95 -12.99
CA ARG A 160 7.76 12.55 -11.71
C ARG A 160 8.68 11.65 -10.89
N CYS A 161 8.40 10.35 -10.80
CA CYS A 161 9.11 9.44 -9.92
C CYS A 161 9.49 8.09 -10.53
N GLY A 162 9.26 7.89 -11.83
CA GLY A 162 9.55 6.62 -12.52
C GLY A 162 8.59 5.49 -12.17
N LEU A 163 7.48 5.77 -11.47
CA LEU A 163 6.52 4.78 -11.02
C LEU A 163 5.18 4.92 -11.75
N ALA A 164 4.63 3.79 -12.19
CA ALA A 164 3.23 3.71 -12.57
C ALA A 164 2.36 3.63 -11.31
N VAL A 165 1.74 4.75 -10.94
CA VAL A 165 0.77 4.84 -9.83
C VAL A 165 -0.64 4.73 -10.40
N GLY A 166 -1.50 3.90 -9.81
CA GLY A 166 -2.87 3.71 -10.28
C GLY A 166 -3.87 4.67 -9.65
N MET A 167 -5.05 4.76 -10.27
CA MET A 167 -6.18 5.57 -9.79
C MET A 167 -6.60 5.21 -8.37
N ARG A 168 -6.60 3.91 -8.01
CA ARG A 168 -6.98 3.46 -6.68
C ARG A 168 -6.10 4.09 -5.61
N GLU A 169 -4.80 4.14 -5.84
CA GLU A 169 -3.83 4.65 -4.88
C GLU A 169 -4.03 6.15 -4.64
N VAL A 170 -4.20 6.91 -5.72
CA VAL A 170 -4.46 8.36 -5.64
C VAL A 170 -5.81 8.63 -4.99
N VAL A 171 -6.88 7.97 -5.43
CA VAL A 171 -8.22 8.14 -4.85
C VAL A 171 -8.26 7.75 -3.39
N PHE A 172 -7.54 6.70 -2.96
CA PHE A 172 -7.46 6.32 -1.56
C PHE A 172 -6.88 7.45 -0.69
N ILE A 173 -5.81 8.10 -1.18
CA ILE A 173 -5.17 9.23 -0.47
C ILE A 173 -6.13 10.42 -0.43
N LEU A 174 -6.65 10.84 -1.59
CA LEU A 174 -7.54 12.01 -1.68
C LEU A 174 -8.81 11.82 -0.85
N ARG A 175 -9.48 10.67 -1.02
CA ARG A 175 -10.73 10.39 -0.32
C ARG A 175 -10.50 10.24 1.18
N GLY A 176 -9.40 9.62 1.59
CA GLY A 176 -9.09 9.49 3.01
C GLY A 176 -8.83 10.83 3.69
N MET A 177 -8.12 11.76 3.05
CA MET A 177 -7.97 13.13 3.55
C MET A 177 -9.34 13.82 3.72
N GLN A 178 -10.23 13.69 2.74
CA GLN A 178 -11.58 14.28 2.83
C GLN A 178 -12.42 13.67 3.95
N LEU A 179 -12.37 12.34 4.11
CA LEU A 179 -13.08 11.65 5.18
C LEU A 179 -12.55 12.04 6.57
N ASN A 180 -11.28 12.42 6.65
CA ASN A 180 -10.66 13.00 7.84
C ASN A 180 -10.87 14.52 7.98
N GLY A 181 -11.79 15.10 7.20
CA GLY A 181 -12.22 16.49 7.31
C GLY A 181 -11.42 17.51 6.52
N HIS A 182 -10.46 17.09 5.69
CA HIS A 182 -9.75 18.03 4.81
C HIS A 182 -10.66 18.52 3.68
N SER A 183 -10.63 19.82 3.41
CA SER A 183 -11.34 20.43 2.27
C SER A 183 -10.32 20.99 1.31
N PHE A 184 -10.18 20.36 0.13
CA PHE A 184 -9.26 20.82 -0.90
C PHE A 184 -9.64 22.18 -1.48
N ASP A 185 -10.91 22.59 -1.43
CA ASP A 185 -11.34 23.92 -1.89
C ASP A 185 -10.98 25.03 -0.89
N ARG A 186 -10.92 24.70 0.41
CA ARG A 186 -10.61 25.67 1.48
C ARG A 186 -9.14 25.69 1.88
N GLY A 187 -8.46 24.55 1.72
CA GLY A 187 -7.08 24.37 2.12
C GLY A 187 -6.85 24.44 3.64
N PRO A 188 -5.61 24.69 4.07
CA PRO A 188 -4.43 24.92 3.24
C PRO A 188 -3.98 23.64 2.50
N ASN A 189 -3.53 23.78 1.24
CA ASN A 189 -3.10 22.65 0.38
C ASN A 189 -1.59 22.63 0.15
N ASP A 190 -0.83 23.23 1.06
CA ASP A 190 0.63 23.17 1.02
C ASP A 190 1.14 21.77 1.39
N ARG A 191 2.40 21.52 1.06
CA ARG A 191 3.00 20.20 1.21
C ARG A 191 3.01 19.70 2.65
N ALA A 192 3.33 20.56 3.61
CA ALA A 192 3.42 20.17 5.02
C ALA A 192 2.04 19.76 5.55
N THR A 193 1.00 20.53 5.21
CA THR A 193 -0.37 20.19 5.58
C THR A 193 -0.80 18.85 4.99
N LEU A 194 -0.58 18.61 3.69
CA LEU A 194 -1.03 17.37 3.06
C LEU A 194 -0.26 16.14 3.53
N VAL A 195 1.04 16.28 3.83
CA VAL A 195 1.83 15.23 4.50
C VAL A 195 1.24 14.88 5.86
N GLN A 196 0.90 15.88 6.67
CA GLN A 196 0.29 15.65 7.98
C GLN A 196 -1.10 14.98 7.86
N ARG A 197 -1.93 15.42 6.90
CA ARG A 197 -3.24 14.79 6.65
C ARG A 197 -3.13 13.32 6.25
N LEU A 198 -2.14 12.97 5.43
CA LEU A 198 -1.88 11.59 5.06
C LEU A 198 -1.40 10.76 6.26
N LEU A 199 -0.54 11.33 7.10
CA LEU A 199 -0.10 10.67 8.34
C LEU A 199 -1.26 10.40 9.30
N ASP A 200 -2.11 11.39 9.54
CA ASP A 200 -3.29 11.25 10.40
C ASP A 200 -4.22 10.16 9.85
N GLN A 201 -4.40 10.10 8.52
CA GLN A 201 -5.13 9.02 7.87
C GLN A 201 -4.52 7.64 8.12
N MET A 202 -3.20 7.49 7.95
CA MET A 202 -2.56 6.19 8.17
C MET A 202 -2.63 5.77 9.64
N LEU A 203 -2.41 6.69 10.58
CA LEU A 203 -2.52 6.41 12.01
C LEU A 203 -3.93 6.00 12.41
N PHE A 204 -4.95 6.73 11.94
CA PHE A 204 -6.35 6.39 12.19
C PHE A 204 -6.70 4.99 11.67
N LEU A 205 -6.26 4.64 10.45
CA LEU A 205 -6.52 3.32 9.89
C LEU A 205 -5.79 2.21 10.66
N CYS A 206 -4.52 2.42 11.05
CA CYS A 206 -3.80 1.44 11.87
C CYS A 206 -4.51 1.21 13.21
N GLN A 207 -4.97 2.29 13.86
CA GLN A 207 -5.73 2.20 15.10
C GLN A 207 -7.05 1.44 14.91
N ARG A 208 -7.79 1.73 13.83
CA ARG A 208 -9.06 1.05 13.51
C ARG A 208 -8.88 -0.45 13.32
N GLU A 209 -7.81 -0.86 12.64
CA GLU A 209 -7.46 -2.27 12.42
C GLU A 209 -6.71 -2.89 13.61
N GLN A 210 -6.63 -2.20 14.75
CA GLN A 210 -5.92 -2.65 15.97
C GLN A 210 -4.44 -3.01 15.74
N LEU A 211 -3.81 -2.40 14.72
CA LEU A 211 -2.38 -2.53 14.49
C LEU A 211 -1.63 -1.67 15.51
N LEU A 212 -0.99 -2.32 16.48
CA LEU A 212 -0.18 -1.67 17.50
C LEU A 212 1.14 -1.16 16.90
N LEU A 213 1.26 0.16 16.80
CA LEU A 213 2.49 0.82 16.38
C LEU A 213 3.28 1.22 17.63
N ASP A 214 4.41 0.55 17.86
CA ASP A 214 5.39 1.00 18.85
C ASP A 214 6.14 2.25 18.37
N ALA A 215 7.01 2.81 19.22
CA ALA A 215 7.74 4.02 18.87
C ALA A 215 8.61 3.88 17.60
N PRO A 216 9.37 2.77 17.40
CA PRO A 216 10.07 2.50 16.14
C PRO A 216 9.15 2.41 14.92
N ALA A 217 8.06 1.65 14.99
CA ALA A 217 7.12 1.51 13.87
C ALA A 217 6.44 2.86 13.55
N GLY A 218 6.11 3.64 14.57
CA GLY A 218 5.58 5.00 14.40
C GLY A 218 6.57 5.93 13.70
N ALA A 219 7.87 5.84 14.00
CA ALA A 219 8.90 6.61 13.31
C ALA A 219 9.07 6.17 11.85
N GLN A 220 9.05 4.86 11.59
CA GLN A 220 9.09 4.31 10.23
C GLN A 220 7.87 4.74 9.40
N LEU A 221 6.67 4.79 10.00
CA LEU A 221 5.46 5.26 9.33
C LEU A 221 5.60 6.74 8.91
N ARG A 222 6.12 7.60 9.80
CA ARG A 222 6.40 9.01 9.49
C ARG A 222 7.42 9.14 8.38
N GLN A 223 8.52 8.38 8.46
CA GLN A 223 9.57 8.34 7.44
C GLN A 223 9.01 7.91 6.08
N TRP A 224 8.15 6.91 6.05
CA TRP A 224 7.52 6.42 4.83
C TRP A 224 6.67 7.50 4.14
N ILE A 225 5.89 8.25 4.92
CA ILE A 225 5.00 9.31 4.42
C ILE A 225 5.79 10.59 4.07
N GLY A 226 6.99 10.75 4.65
CA GLY A 226 7.80 11.96 4.53
C GLY A 226 7.41 13.04 5.53
N ALA A 227 6.79 12.65 6.66
CA ALA A 227 6.57 13.54 7.79
C ALA A 227 7.87 13.68 8.59
N GLU A 228 8.21 14.92 8.96
CA GLU A 228 9.34 15.15 9.87
C GLU A 228 9.08 14.47 11.22
N PRO A 229 10.13 13.99 11.91
CA PRO A 229 9.98 13.52 13.28
C PRO A 229 9.37 14.65 14.10
N ALA A 230 8.34 14.33 14.88
CA ALA A 230 7.75 15.31 15.79
C ALA A 230 8.90 15.87 16.64
N ALA A 231 9.14 17.19 16.55
CA ALA A 231 10.11 17.85 17.40
C ALA A 231 9.79 17.42 18.85
N GLY A 232 10.72 16.71 19.48
CA GLY A 232 10.53 16.23 20.84
C GLY A 232 10.12 17.41 21.69
N HIS A 233 8.97 17.29 22.38
CA HIS A 233 8.67 18.21 23.46
C HIS A 233 9.85 18.16 24.42
N GLY A 234 10.59 19.27 24.46
CA GLY A 234 11.76 19.42 25.31
C GLY A 234 11.40 19.07 26.74
N ALA A 235 12.32 18.37 27.38
CA ALA A 235 12.32 18.14 28.80
C ALA A 235 12.34 19.48 29.55
N GLU A 236 11.18 20.02 29.90
CA GLU A 236 11.01 21.03 30.95
C GLU A 236 10.25 20.40 32.12
N TYR A 237 10.92 19.49 32.80
CA TYR A 237 10.60 19.12 34.19
C TYR A 237 11.93 19.00 34.93
N SER A 238 12.45 20.12 35.42
CA SER A 238 13.37 20.21 36.58
C SER A 238 13.84 21.65 36.79
N ALA A 239 13.04 22.47 37.47
CA ALA A 239 13.53 23.55 38.34
C ALA A 239 12.34 24.13 39.10
N GLY A 240 12.15 23.71 40.35
CA GLY A 240 11.11 24.29 41.18
C GLY A 240 10.80 23.57 42.47
N PHE A 241 11.81 23.06 43.18
CA PHE A 241 11.66 22.85 44.63
C PHE A 241 13.05 22.84 45.29
N SER A 242 13.43 23.97 45.85
CA SER A 242 14.42 24.01 46.94
C SER A 242 13.81 24.84 48.05
N ALA A 243 13.55 24.16 49.17
CA ALA A 243 13.00 24.71 50.38
C ALA A 243 13.95 25.75 50.99
N GLY A 244 13.37 26.83 51.52
CA GLY A 244 14.06 27.70 52.47
C GLY A 244 13.93 27.12 53.87
N ASP A 245 15.07 27.04 54.55
CA ASP A 245 15.18 27.13 56.02
C ASP A 245 15.50 28.58 56.39
#